data_AF-W6KBL8-F1
#
_entry.id   AF-W6KBL8-F1
#
_cell.length_a   1.000
_cell.length_b   1.000
_cell.length_c   1.000
_cell.angle_alpha   90.00
_cell.angle_beta   90.00
_cell.angle_gamma   90.00
#
_symmetry.space_group_name_H-M   'P 1'
#
loop_
_entity.id
_entity.type
_entity.pdbx_description
1 polymer ?
#
loop_
_entity_poly.entity_id
_entity_poly.type
_entity_poly.pdbx_seq_one_letter_code
_entity_poly.pdbx_strand_id
1 'polypeptide(L)'
;MLLNRRKKAKDPPPVDDFYSDGPKSETATVRAPKAADFDLAHRRVVFLLRGAVAVIVVLLFIVAILASTLRGLMPLKEIQLGLLRMDDPTSRVVWVEPVRKSVPGVELFTEAHIKRFLVNSQTIDGVSETERFQEAVWQSHPSIWERFRRERIANGAIQKAIDSGLVRSVSVHVVQKIESMTREVDKYRAEFTMVDRIKGQEVERKLVEAIVGIAYNPKEVSLEHRYMNPLGVQVVGFSMRFKENQNQEKE
;
A
#
# COMPACT_ATOMS: atom_id res chain seq x y z
N MET A 1 20.57 126.18 21.18
CA MET A 1 21.45 126.70 22.25
C MET A 1 21.31 125.78 23.45
N LEU A 2 22.30 125.41 24.25
CA LEU A 2 23.76 125.35 24.20
C LEU A 2 24.12 124.74 25.59
N LEU A 3 25.10 123.85 25.62
CA LEU A 3 25.95 123.47 26.77
C LEU A 3 25.28 122.74 27.97
N ASN A 4 25.60 121.46 28.21
CA ASN A 4 26.85 120.91 28.76
C ASN A 4 26.97 121.05 30.29
N ARG A 5 26.86 119.92 31.00
CA ARG A 5 27.62 119.67 32.23
C ARG A 5 27.70 118.16 32.48
N ARG A 6 28.86 117.59 32.13
CA ARG A 6 29.32 116.27 32.56
C ARG A 6 29.34 116.20 34.09
N LYS A 7 28.67 115.21 34.68
CA LYS A 7 28.96 114.70 36.02
C LYS A 7 29.57 113.31 35.86
N LYS A 8 30.77 113.13 36.43
CA LYS A 8 31.48 111.85 36.55
C LYS A 8 30.61 110.88 37.35
N ALA A 9 30.20 109.78 36.71
CA ALA A 9 29.62 108.65 37.41
C ALA A 9 30.76 107.76 37.93
N LYS A 10 30.56 107.27 39.15
CA LYS A 10 31.45 106.45 39.95
C LYS A 10 31.56 105.06 39.31
N ASP A 11 32.78 104.62 38.99
CA ASP A 11 33.02 103.28 38.43
C ASP A 11 32.54 102.19 39.43
N PRO A 12 31.74 101.21 38.98
CA PRO A 12 31.35 100.06 39.80
C PRO A 12 32.53 99.08 40.00
N PRO A 13 32.52 98.30 41.10
CA PRO A 13 33.60 97.36 41.46
C PRO A 13 33.76 96.24 40.41
N PRO A 14 34.92 95.55 40.40
CA PRO A 14 35.21 94.52 39.39
C PRO A 14 34.15 93.43 39.46
N VAL A 15 33.55 93.12 38.32
CA VAL A 15 32.66 91.97 38.16
C VAL A 15 33.56 90.76 38.04
N ASP A 16 33.50 89.90 39.06
CA ASP A 16 34.15 88.60 39.08
C ASP A 16 33.76 87.80 37.83
N ASP A 17 34.76 87.24 37.15
CA ASP A 17 34.60 86.29 36.04
C ASP A 17 33.90 85.00 36.52
N PHE A 18 32.57 85.02 36.56
CA PHE A 18 31.71 83.85 36.81
C PHE A 18 30.98 83.38 35.55
N TYR A 19 31.63 83.46 34.39
CA TYR A 19 31.18 82.83 33.15
C TYR A 19 32.35 82.10 32.46
N SER A 20 32.83 81.02 33.09
CA SER A 20 33.37 79.87 32.37
C SER A 20 32.56 78.66 32.79
N ASP A 21 32.23 77.81 31.81
CA ASP A 21 31.59 76.50 31.96
C ASP A 21 30.08 76.46 31.71
N GLY A 22 29.67 77.04 30.58
CA GLY A 22 28.67 76.36 29.76
C GLY A 22 29.31 75.15 29.08
N PRO A 23 28.70 73.94 29.10
CA PRO A 23 29.21 72.83 28.31
C PRO A 23 29.12 73.24 26.84
N LYS A 24 30.29 73.46 26.25
CA LYS A 24 30.44 73.65 24.81
C LYS A 24 29.69 72.49 24.16
N SER A 25 28.74 72.82 23.28
CA SER A 25 28.23 71.89 22.31
C SER A 25 29.43 71.35 21.53
N GLU A 26 29.98 70.24 21.98
CA GLU A 26 30.84 69.41 21.15
C GLU A 26 29.95 68.98 20.01
N THR A 27 30.14 69.64 18.86
CA THR A 27 29.95 69.03 17.57
C THR A 27 30.54 67.62 17.68
N ALA A 28 29.65 66.63 17.84
CA ALA A 28 30.01 65.24 17.77
C ALA A 28 30.68 65.08 16.42
N THR A 29 32.02 65.10 16.44
CA THR A 29 32.82 64.79 15.27
C THR A 29 32.37 63.40 14.88
N VAL A 30 31.60 63.31 13.79
CA VAL A 30 31.35 62.04 13.11
C VAL A 30 32.74 61.61 12.67
N ARG A 31 33.42 60.87 13.55
CA ARG A 31 34.69 60.25 13.27
C ARG A 31 34.42 59.38 12.06
N ALA A 32 34.95 59.77 10.91
CA ALA A 32 34.96 58.91 9.74
C ALA A 32 35.55 57.57 10.21
N PRO A 33 34.79 56.46 10.10
CA PRO A 33 35.23 55.18 10.61
C PRO A 33 36.62 54.89 10.05
N LYS A 34 37.60 54.68 10.92
CA LYS A 34 38.96 54.35 10.49
C LYS A 34 38.86 53.04 9.71
N ALA A 35 39.64 52.87 8.64
CA ALA A 35 39.63 51.64 7.84
C ALA A 35 39.74 50.35 8.70
N ALA A 36 40.45 50.42 9.82
CA ALA A 36 40.55 49.35 10.81
C ALA A 36 39.23 48.98 11.50
N ASP A 37 38.31 49.93 11.72
CA ASP A 37 36.99 49.68 12.32
C ASP A 37 36.08 48.92 11.34
N PHE A 38 36.22 49.20 10.03
CA PHE A 38 35.55 48.41 8.98
C PHE A 38 36.11 47.00 8.89
N ASP A 39 37.42 46.81 8.97
CA ASP A 39 38.04 45.48 8.91
C ASP A 39 37.65 44.60 10.11
N LEU A 40 37.59 45.18 11.31
CA LEU A 40 37.13 44.49 12.52
C LEU A 40 35.63 44.12 12.43
N ALA A 41 34.79 45.00 11.90
CA ALA A 41 33.37 44.73 11.68
C ALA A 41 33.16 43.63 10.61
N HIS A 42 33.87 43.69 9.49
CA HIS A 42 33.81 42.66 8.44
C HIS A 42 34.30 41.31 8.95
N ARG A 43 35.37 41.27 9.75
CA ARG A 43 35.89 40.02 10.32
C ARG A 43 34.89 39.37 11.28
N ARG A 44 34.16 40.17 12.07
CA ARG A 44 33.07 39.68 12.94
C ARG A 44 31.88 39.17 12.14
N VAL A 45 31.45 39.89 11.10
CA VAL A 45 30.36 39.48 10.22
C VAL A 45 30.69 38.20 9.47
N VAL A 46 31.91 38.07 8.93
CA VAL A 46 32.38 36.84 8.26
C VAL A 46 32.43 35.67 9.25
N PHE A 47 32.85 35.91 10.50
CA PHE A 47 32.85 34.87 11.54
C PHE A 47 31.43 34.40 11.89
N LEU A 48 30.48 35.33 12.06
CA LEU A 48 29.08 35.02 12.29
C LEU A 48 28.45 34.29 11.10
N LEU A 49 28.76 34.71 9.88
CA LEU A 49 28.26 34.07 8.66
C LEU A 49 28.77 32.63 8.54
N ARG A 50 30.05 32.37 8.86
CA ARG A 50 30.62 31.01 8.91
C ARG A 50 29.95 30.16 9.99
N GLY A 51 29.67 30.74 11.16
CA GLY A 51 28.91 30.08 12.21
C GLY A 51 27.49 29.72 11.78
N ALA A 52 26.79 30.64 11.13
CA ALA A 52 25.44 30.40 10.59
C ALA A 52 25.43 29.30 9.52
N VAL A 53 26.40 29.31 8.61
CA VAL A 53 26.55 28.25 7.59
C VAL A 53 26.81 26.89 8.26
N ALA A 54 27.66 26.82 9.29
CA ALA A 54 27.90 25.58 10.02
C ALA A 54 26.62 25.05 10.68
N VAL A 55 25.81 25.92 11.30
CA VAL A 55 24.53 25.55 11.89
C VAL A 55 23.55 25.03 10.84
N ILE A 56 23.46 25.68 9.67
CA ILE A 56 22.59 25.25 8.56
C ILE A 56 23.01 23.87 8.05
N VAL A 57 24.31 23.63 7.87
CA VAL A 57 24.82 22.32 7.42
C VAL A 57 24.47 21.21 8.43
N VAL A 58 24.63 21.48 9.72
CA VAL A 58 24.24 20.53 10.78
C VAL A 58 22.73 20.26 10.76
N LEU A 59 21.91 21.30 10.60
CA LEU A 59 20.46 21.18 10.47
C LEU A 59 20.04 20.34 9.26
N LEU A 60 20.67 20.55 8.10
CA LEU A 60 20.42 19.73 6.91
C LEU A 60 20.78 18.26 7.14
N PHE A 61 21.86 18.00 7.88
CA PHE A 61 22.26 16.64 8.23
C PHE A 61 21.22 15.95 9.13
N ILE A 62 20.70 16.67 10.12
CA ILE A 62 19.63 16.17 11.00
C ILE A 62 18.36 15.89 10.21
N VAL A 63 17.96 16.79 9.31
CA VAL A 63 16.78 16.59 8.44
C VAL A 63 16.96 15.38 7.53
N ALA A 64 18.15 15.16 6.97
CA ALA A 64 18.45 13.99 6.16
C ALA A 64 18.35 12.68 6.96
N ILE A 65 18.85 12.68 8.21
CA ILE A 65 18.71 11.53 9.11
C ILE A 65 17.23 11.28 9.44
N LEU A 66 16.47 12.32 9.77
CA LEU A 66 15.03 12.20 10.02
C LEU A 66 14.29 11.63 8.82
N ALA A 67 14.55 12.13 7.62
CA ALA A 67 13.96 11.60 6.38
C ALA A 67 14.31 10.12 6.15
N SER A 68 15.56 9.73 6.42
CA SER A 68 16.00 8.33 6.34
C SER A 68 15.27 7.44 7.34
N THR A 69 15.12 7.89 8.59
CA THR A 69 14.36 7.15 9.61
C THR A 69 12.87 7.06 9.25
N LEU A 70 12.24 8.13 8.78
CA LEU A 70 10.84 8.11 8.32
C LEU A 70 10.63 7.11 7.18
N ARG A 71 11.60 7.02 6.25
CA ARG A 71 11.55 6.01 5.17
C ARG A 71 11.57 4.59 5.71
N GLY A 72 12.30 4.35 6.79
CA GLY A 72 12.31 3.07 7.51
C GLY A 72 11.03 2.77 8.30
N LEU A 73 10.28 3.80 8.72
CA LEU A 73 8.99 3.64 9.41
C LEU A 73 7.77 3.56 8.46
N MET A 74 7.93 3.96 7.20
CA MET A 74 6.89 3.86 6.17
C MET A 74 6.24 2.46 6.02
N PRO A 75 6.95 1.31 6.14
CA PRO A 75 6.33 0.00 6.01
C PRO A 75 5.38 -0.38 7.17
N LEU A 76 5.29 0.40 8.26
CA LEU A 76 4.46 0.03 9.40
C LEU A 76 2.97 0.36 9.22
N LYS A 77 2.61 1.15 8.22
CA LYS A 77 1.23 1.60 7.95
C LYS A 77 0.55 0.80 6.83
N GLU A 78 0.84 -0.49 6.72
CA GLU A 78 0.10 -1.37 5.83
C GLU A 78 -1.27 -1.68 6.44
N ILE A 79 -2.35 -1.34 5.73
CA ILE A 79 -3.71 -1.77 6.08
C ILE A 79 -3.74 -3.29 5.90
N GLN A 80 -3.59 -4.02 7.00
CA GLN A 80 -3.69 -5.47 7.00
C GLN A 80 -5.16 -5.84 7.06
N LEU A 81 -5.64 -6.54 6.02
CA LEU A 81 -6.94 -7.19 6.07
C LEU A 81 -6.90 -8.20 7.22
N GLY A 82 -7.93 -8.21 8.05
CA GLY A 82 -8.03 -9.13 9.18
C GLY A 82 -9.19 -10.08 8.99
N LEU A 83 -9.00 -11.34 9.38
CA LEU A 83 -10.11 -12.28 9.50
C LEU A 83 -10.87 -11.95 10.78
N LEU A 84 -12.18 -11.75 10.66
CA LEU A 84 -13.05 -11.54 11.82
C LEU A 84 -13.44 -12.91 12.35
N ARG A 85 -12.95 -13.26 13.53
CA ARG A 85 -13.39 -14.44 14.27
C ARG A 85 -14.47 -14.02 15.26
N MET A 86 -15.63 -14.66 15.17
CA MET A 86 -16.70 -14.56 16.17
C MET A 86 -16.83 -15.91 16.86
N ASP A 87 -16.53 -15.96 18.16
CA ASP A 87 -16.64 -17.21 18.93
C ASP A 87 -18.10 -17.52 19.35
N ASP A 88 -19.01 -16.52 19.32
CA ASP A 88 -20.43 -16.68 19.63
C ASP A 88 -21.27 -15.65 18.83
N PRO A 89 -22.43 -16.01 18.22
CA PRO A 89 -23.35 -15.09 17.55
C PRO A 89 -23.82 -13.89 18.41
N THR A 90 -23.69 -13.97 19.74
CA THR A 90 -24.01 -12.87 20.67
C THR A 90 -22.79 -12.09 21.16
N SER A 91 -21.57 -12.53 20.86
CA SER A 91 -20.35 -11.87 21.31
C SER A 91 -20.03 -10.62 20.47
N ARG A 92 -19.82 -9.49 21.16
CA ARG A 92 -19.41 -8.19 20.58
C ARG A 92 -17.89 -8.02 20.50
N VAL A 93 -17.12 -9.01 20.93
CA VAL A 93 -15.65 -8.96 20.93
C VAL A 93 -15.17 -9.57 19.63
N VAL A 94 -14.69 -8.71 18.74
CA VAL A 94 -14.19 -9.10 17.41
C VAL A 94 -12.67 -9.04 17.44
N TRP A 95 -12.03 -10.20 17.35
CA TRP A 95 -10.58 -10.28 17.20
C TRP A 95 -10.23 -10.12 15.72
N VAL A 96 -9.40 -9.12 15.41
CA VAL A 96 -8.88 -8.89 14.06
C VAL A 96 -7.51 -9.56 13.99
N GLU A 97 -7.47 -10.80 13.49
CA GLU A 97 -6.21 -11.50 13.29
C GLU A 97 -5.64 -11.19 11.91
N PRO A 98 -4.33 -10.87 11.78
CA PRO A 98 -3.72 -10.66 10.48
C PRO A 98 -3.79 -11.94 9.65
N VAL A 99 -4.20 -11.86 8.38
CA VAL A 99 -4.39 -13.06 7.55
C VAL A 99 -3.04 -13.78 7.36
N ARG A 100 -2.86 -14.89 8.10
CA ARG A 100 -1.69 -15.77 8.03
C ARG A 100 -2.20 -17.20 7.87
N LYS A 101 -1.42 -18.06 7.20
CA LYS A 101 -1.75 -19.49 6.99
C LYS A 101 -2.11 -20.24 8.30
N SER A 102 -1.63 -19.76 9.45
CA SER A 102 -1.88 -20.34 10.78
C SER A 102 -3.22 -19.95 11.42
N VAL A 103 -4.00 -19.05 10.82
CA VAL A 103 -5.25 -18.55 11.40
C VAL A 103 -6.40 -19.53 11.11
N PRO A 104 -7.18 -19.95 12.13
CA PRO A 104 -8.42 -20.70 11.93
C PRO A 104 -9.37 -19.96 10.98
N GLY A 105 -9.81 -20.62 9.90
CA GLY A 105 -10.69 -20.02 8.87
C GLY A 105 -10.02 -19.78 7.50
N VAL A 106 -8.69 -19.84 7.42
CA VAL A 106 -7.99 -19.83 6.12
C VAL A 106 -8.39 -21.03 5.25
N GLU A 107 -8.64 -22.18 5.87
CA GLU A 107 -9.11 -23.38 5.17
C GLU A 107 -10.45 -23.12 4.46
N LEU A 108 -11.42 -22.48 5.14
CA LEU A 108 -12.72 -22.12 4.54
C LEU A 108 -12.55 -21.14 3.37
N PHE A 109 -11.65 -20.17 3.50
CA PHE A 109 -11.32 -19.26 2.41
C PHE A 109 -10.74 -20.03 1.22
N THR A 110 -9.76 -20.90 1.46
CA THR A 110 -9.15 -21.72 0.40
C THR A 110 -10.15 -22.68 -0.23
N GLU A 111 -11.06 -23.28 0.55
CA GLU A 111 -12.15 -24.10 0.02
C GLU A 111 -13.09 -23.29 -0.89
N ALA A 112 -13.52 -22.11 -0.46
CA ALA A 112 -14.35 -21.22 -1.28
C ALA A 112 -13.62 -20.81 -2.57
N HIS A 113 -12.32 -20.55 -2.47
CA HIS A 113 -11.46 -20.23 -3.60
C HIS A 113 -11.37 -21.39 -4.60
N ILE A 114 -11.14 -22.61 -4.12
CA ILE A 114 -11.12 -23.83 -4.95
C ILE A 114 -12.48 -24.04 -5.61
N LYS A 115 -13.58 -23.93 -4.86
CA LYS A 115 -14.94 -24.08 -5.40
C LYS A 115 -15.16 -23.12 -6.56
N ARG A 116 -14.78 -21.85 -6.38
CA ARG A 116 -14.94 -20.82 -7.40
C ARG A 116 -14.08 -21.09 -8.64
N PHE A 117 -12.83 -21.49 -8.44
CA PHE A 117 -11.94 -21.89 -9.54
C PHE A 117 -12.51 -23.05 -10.36
N LEU A 118 -13.02 -24.09 -9.68
CA LEU A 118 -13.59 -25.26 -10.36
C LEU A 118 -14.84 -24.89 -11.16
N VAL A 119 -15.75 -24.11 -10.57
CA VAL A 119 -16.95 -23.63 -11.28
C VAL A 119 -16.56 -22.80 -12.49
N ASN A 120 -15.67 -21.82 -12.32
CA ASN A 120 -15.29 -20.90 -13.40
C ASN A 120 -14.54 -21.60 -14.54
N SER A 121 -13.66 -22.54 -14.22
CA SER A 121 -12.85 -23.26 -15.22
C SER A 121 -13.60 -24.37 -15.95
N GLN A 122 -14.58 -25.01 -15.30
CA GLN A 122 -15.26 -26.18 -15.85
C GLN A 122 -16.64 -25.89 -16.45
N THR A 123 -17.28 -24.77 -16.09
CA THR A 123 -18.58 -24.36 -16.66
C THR A 123 -18.40 -23.92 -18.12
N ILE A 124 -19.32 -24.35 -18.98
CA ILE A 124 -19.38 -23.95 -20.39
C ILE A 124 -20.71 -23.24 -20.61
N ASP A 125 -20.63 -21.98 -21.02
CA ASP A 125 -21.79 -21.13 -21.33
C ASP A 125 -21.28 -19.91 -22.11
N GLY A 126 -21.84 -19.66 -23.28
CA GLY A 126 -21.36 -18.62 -24.20
C GLY A 126 -21.57 -17.18 -23.73
N VAL A 127 -22.32 -16.94 -22.64
CA VAL A 127 -22.59 -15.57 -22.15
C VAL A 127 -21.52 -15.07 -21.19
N SER A 128 -21.19 -15.85 -20.15
CA SER A 128 -20.32 -15.39 -19.04
C SER A 128 -18.89 -15.94 -19.09
N GLU A 129 -18.50 -16.55 -20.20
CA GLU A 129 -17.20 -17.22 -20.34
C GLU A 129 -15.99 -16.31 -20.16
N THR A 130 -15.99 -15.14 -20.80
CA THR A 130 -14.85 -14.21 -20.75
C THR A 130 -14.55 -13.78 -19.31
N GLU A 131 -15.58 -13.42 -18.55
CA GLU A 131 -15.45 -12.99 -17.16
C GLU A 131 -14.99 -14.15 -16.26
N ARG A 132 -15.58 -15.34 -16.43
CA ARG A 132 -15.19 -16.54 -15.67
C ARG A 132 -13.74 -16.93 -15.93
N PHE A 133 -13.29 -16.88 -17.18
CA PHE A 133 -11.91 -17.19 -17.53
C PHE A 133 -10.94 -16.15 -17.00
N GLN A 134 -11.28 -14.87 -17.08
CA GLN A 134 -10.47 -13.82 -16.46
C GLN A 134 -10.31 -14.04 -14.95
N GLU A 135 -11.39 -14.40 -14.26
CA GLU A 135 -11.32 -14.74 -12.85
C GLU A 135 -10.47 -16.00 -12.60
N ALA A 136 -10.62 -17.05 -13.42
CA ALA A 136 -9.82 -18.27 -13.31
C ALA A 136 -8.31 -18.01 -13.55
N VAL A 137 -7.95 -17.06 -14.41
CA VAL A 137 -6.56 -16.61 -14.61
C VAL A 137 -5.99 -16.06 -13.30
N TRP A 138 -6.74 -15.20 -12.62
CA TRP A 138 -6.28 -14.58 -11.37
C TRP A 138 -6.13 -15.57 -10.21
N GLN A 139 -6.89 -16.65 -10.25
CA GLN A 139 -6.88 -17.71 -9.24
C GLN A 139 -5.83 -18.79 -9.53
N SER A 140 -5.19 -18.79 -10.69
CA SER A 140 -4.26 -19.84 -11.11
C SER A 140 -2.85 -19.31 -11.38
N HIS A 141 -1.87 -20.19 -11.18
CA HIS A 141 -0.51 -19.92 -11.58
C HIS A 141 -0.43 -19.86 -13.12
N PRO A 142 0.43 -19.01 -13.72
CA PRO A 142 0.53 -18.87 -15.18
C PRO A 142 0.70 -20.19 -15.93
N SER A 143 1.42 -21.17 -15.37
CA SER A 143 1.57 -22.49 -15.98
C SER A 143 0.26 -23.28 -16.09
N ILE A 144 -0.64 -23.16 -15.12
CA ILE A 144 -1.95 -23.81 -15.11
C ILE A 144 -2.88 -23.15 -16.13
N TRP A 145 -2.86 -21.81 -16.18
CA TRP A 145 -3.62 -21.05 -17.17
C TRP A 145 -3.18 -21.37 -18.59
N GLU A 146 -1.87 -21.38 -18.87
CA GLU A 146 -1.37 -21.69 -20.22
C GLU A 146 -1.73 -23.11 -20.66
N ARG A 147 -1.70 -24.07 -19.75
CA ARG A 147 -2.18 -25.43 -20.04
C ARG A 147 -3.66 -25.42 -20.41
N PHE A 148 -4.50 -24.77 -19.60
CA PHE A 148 -5.93 -24.65 -19.88
C PHE A 148 -6.20 -23.97 -21.23
N ARG A 149 -5.53 -22.85 -21.51
CA ARG A 149 -5.66 -22.11 -22.76
C ARG A 149 -5.33 -22.99 -23.96
N ARG A 150 -4.21 -23.72 -23.92
CA ARG A 150 -3.83 -24.62 -25.02
C ARG A 150 -4.85 -25.73 -25.23
N GLU A 151 -5.24 -26.42 -24.17
CA GLU A 151 -6.07 -27.61 -24.25
C GLU A 151 -7.53 -27.31 -24.61
N ARG A 152 -8.06 -26.18 -24.13
CA ARG A 152 -9.51 -25.90 -24.15
C ARG A 152 -9.90 -24.74 -25.08
N ILE A 153 -9.10 -23.68 -25.12
CA ILE A 153 -9.38 -22.46 -25.89
C ILE A 153 -8.76 -22.55 -27.28
N ALA A 154 -7.43 -22.73 -27.37
CA ALA A 154 -6.71 -22.73 -28.65
C ALA A 154 -7.12 -23.90 -29.56
N ASN A 155 -7.43 -25.06 -28.98
CA ASN A 155 -7.96 -26.21 -29.71
C ASN A 155 -9.44 -26.04 -30.15
N GLY A 156 -10.09 -24.93 -29.77
CA GLY A 156 -11.49 -24.65 -30.08
C GLY A 156 -12.48 -25.62 -29.43
N ALA A 157 -12.07 -26.40 -28.42
CA ALA A 157 -12.93 -27.40 -27.79
C ALA A 157 -14.14 -26.76 -27.09
N ILE A 158 -13.93 -25.61 -26.44
CA ILE A 158 -15.00 -24.84 -25.80
C ILE A 158 -15.93 -24.24 -26.86
N GLN A 159 -15.38 -23.61 -27.90
CA GLN A 159 -16.18 -23.02 -28.96
C GLN A 159 -17.07 -24.06 -29.65
N LYS A 160 -16.52 -25.23 -30.00
CA LYS A 160 -17.28 -26.35 -30.58
C LYS A 160 -18.41 -26.84 -29.68
N ALA A 161 -18.18 -26.85 -28.36
CA ALA A 161 -19.20 -27.22 -27.40
C ALA A 161 -20.35 -26.21 -27.39
N ILE A 162 -20.05 -24.91 -27.40
CA ILE A 162 -21.05 -23.84 -27.45
C ILE A 162 -21.82 -23.89 -28.77
N ASP A 163 -21.12 -24.06 -29.90
CA ASP A 163 -21.72 -24.14 -31.23
C ASP A 163 -22.70 -25.32 -31.34
N SER A 164 -22.44 -26.42 -30.61
CA SER A 164 -23.35 -27.56 -30.50
C SER A 164 -24.59 -27.29 -29.62
N GLY A 165 -24.65 -26.15 -28.94
CA GLY A 165 -25.69 -25.78 -27.98
C GLY A 165 -25.51 -26.44 -26.60
N LEU A 166 -24.29 -26.87 -26.27
CA LEU A 166 -23.96 -27.47 -24.98
C LEU A 166 -23.81 -26.38 -23.91
N VAL A 167 -24.55 -26.55 -22.82
CA VAL A 167 -24.40 -25.79 -21.58
C VAL A 167 -23.98 -26.74 -20.48
N ARG A 168 -22.79 -26.54 -19.93
CA ARG A 168 -22.27 -27.35 -18.81
C ARG A 168 -22.39 -26.58 -17.52
N SER A 169 -23.13 -27.14 -16.58
CA SER A 169 -23.23 -26.63 -15.20
C SER A 169 -22.41 -27.49 -14.24
N VAL A 170 -21.80 -26.85 -13.24
CA VAL A 170 -20.87 -27.49 -12.30
C VAL A 170 -21.34 -27.22 -10.88
N SER A 171 -21.44 -28.27 -10.08
CA SER A 171 -21.84 -28.17 -8.66
C SER A 171 -20.82 -28.90 -7.79
N VAL A 172 -20.09 -28.15 -6.97
CA VAL A 172 -19.05 -28.68 -6.07
C VAL A 172 -19.68 -29.08 -4.74
N HIS A 173 -19.53 -30.36 -4.38
CA HIS A 173 -20.13 -30.94 -3.17
C HIS A 173 -19.17 -30.85 -1.99
N VAL A 174 -17.94 -31.32 -2.21
CA VAL A 174 -16.95 -31.47 -1.14
C VAL A 174 -15.63 -30.90 -1.61
N VAL A 175 -14.96 -30.18 -0.72
CA VAL A 175 -13.54 -29.83 -0.84
C VAL A 175 -12.90 -30.20 0.48
N GLN A 176 -11.85 -31.01 0.44
CA GLN A 176 -11.17 -31.50 1.64
C GLN A 176 -9.66 -31.40 1.45
N LYS A 177 -8.94 -30.93 2.45
CA LYS A 177 -7.48 -30.99 2.46
C LYS A 177 -7.01 -32.43 2.63
N ILE A 178 -6.17 -32.91 1.71
CA ILE A 178 -5.62 -34.28 1.73
C ILE A 178 -4.29 -34.29 2.48
N GLU A 179 -3.37 -33.43 2.07
CA GLU A 179 -1.98 -33.49 2.51
C GLU A 179 -1.27 -32.17 2.18
N SER A 180 -0.34 -31.74 3.04
CA SER A 180 0.60 -30.68 2.68
C SER A 180 1.82 -31.33 2.04
N MET A 181 1.92 -31.23 0.72
CA MET A 181 2.90 -31.98 -0.07
C MET A 181 4.34 -31.44 0.10
N THR A 182 4.44 -30.13 0.31
CA THR A 182 5.68 -29.37 0.58
C THR A 182 5.35 -28.28 1.61
N ARG A 183 6.35 -27.65 2.26
CA ARG A 183 6.12 -26.48 3.15
C ARG A 183 5.26 -25.38 2.50
N GLU A 184 5.25 -25.29 1.18
CA GLU A 184 4.63 -24.21 0.41
C GLU A 184 3.35 -24.61 -0.34
N VAL A 185 3.10 -25.90 -0.60
CA VAL A 185 1.95 -26.36 -1.41
C VAL A 185 1.06 -27.34 -0.63
N ASP A 186 -0.20 -26.96 -0.49
CA ASP A 186 -1.26 -27.78 0.12
C ASP A 186 -2.08 -28.48 -0.99
N LYS A 187 -2.39 -29.76 -0.82
CA LYS A 187 -3.27 -30.52 -1.73
C LYS A 187 -4.67 -30.64 -1.17
N TYR A 188 -5.64 -30.42 -2.04
CA TYR A 188 -7.06 -30.57 -1.77
C TYR A 188 -7.67 -31.57 -2.75
N ARG A 189 -8.60 -32.38 -2.24
CA ARG A 189 -9.53 -33.18 -3.04
C ARG A 189 -10.80 -32.37 -3.20
N ALA A 190 -11.33 -32.29 -4.40
CA ALA A 190 -12.65 -31.75 -4.64
C ALA A 190 -13.51 -32.77 -5.36
N GLU A 191 -14.74 -32.96 -4.89
CA GLU A 191 -15.74 -33.78 -5.54
C GLU A 191 -16.87 -32.91 -6.04
N PHE A 192 -17.21 -33.06 -7.32
CA PHE A 192 -18.21 -32.22 -7.96
C PHE A 192 -18.93 -32.96 -9.09
N THR A 193 -20.13 -32.50 -9.41
CA THR A 193 -20.92 -33.02 -10.53
C THR A 193 -20.89 -32.04 -11.69
N MET A 194 -20.64 -32.57 -12.88
CA MET A 194 -20.85 -31.87 -14.14
C MET A 194 -22.17 -32.35 -14.74
N VAL A 195 -23.03 -31.40 -15.11
CA VAL A 195 -24.31 -31.66 -15.80
C VAL A 195 -24.30 -30.91 -17.11
N ASP A 196 -24.35 -31.68 -18.19
CA ASP A 196 -24.32 -31.21 -19.57
C ASP A 196 -25.74 -31.20 -20.12
N ARG A 197 -26.17 -30.04 -20.60
CA ARG A 197 -27.48 -29.83 -21.22
C ARG A 197 -27.34 -29.39 -22.66
N ILE A 198 -28.10 -29.98 -23.56
CA ILE A 198 -28.22 -29.53 -24.95
C ILE A 198 -29.67 -29.12 -25.16
N LYS A 199 -29.89 -27.87 -25.59
CA LYS A 199 -31.23 -27.29 -25.82
C LYS A 199 -32.19 -27.49 -24.63
N GLY A 200 -31.66 -27.42 -23.40
CA GLY A 200 -32.43 -27.54 -22.15
C GLY A 200 -32.65 -28.97 -21.63
N GLN A 201 -32.31 -30.01 -22.41
CA GLN A 201 -32.39 -31.40 -21.95
C GLN A 201 -31.05 -31.85 -21.37
N GLU A 202 -31.07 -32.55 -20.24
CA GLU A 202 -29.89 -33.17 -19.64
C GLU A 202 -29.45 -34.36 -20.50
N VAL A 203 -28.25 -34.28 -21.05
CA VAL A 203 -27.66 -35.31 -21.92
C VAL A 203 -26.71 -36.19 -21.13
N GLU A 204 -25.95 -35.58 -20.21
CA GLU A 204 -24.93 -36.30 -19.47
C GLU A 204 -24.75 -35.72 -18.07
N ARG A 205 -24.59 -36.64 -17.11
CA ARG A 205 -24.20 -36.33 -15.73
C ARG A 205 -22.98 -37.13 -15.37
N LYS A 206 -21.93 -36.44 -14.95
CA LYS A 206 -20.64 -37.02 -14.56
C LYS A 206 -20.28 -36.61 -13.14
N LEU A 207 -19.92 -37.59 -12.32
CA LEU A 207 -19.29 -37.33 -11.04
C LEU A 207 -17.77 -37.27 -11.25
N VAL A 208 -17.15 -36.22 -10.74
CA VAL A 208 -15.73 -35.92 -10.97
C VAL A 208 -15.03 -35.73 -9.64
N GLU A 209 -13.84 -36.32 -9.54
CA GLU A 209 -12.89 -36.07 -8.46
C GLU A 209 -11.70 -35.28 -9.02
N ALA A 210 -11.40 -34.15 -8.42
CA ALA A 210 -10.23 -33.34 -8.75
C ALA A 210 -9.23 -33.30 -7.60
N ILE A 211 -7.95 -33.26 -7.96
CA ILE A 211 -6.86 -32.94 -7.04
C ILE A 211 -6.35 -31.55 -7.41
N VAL A 212 -6.39 -30.65 -6.43
CA VAL A 212 -6.00 -29.25 -6.58
C VAL A 212 -4.81 -28.96 -5.67
N GLY A 213 -3.73 -28.45 -6.24
CA GLY A 213 -2.56 -27.96 -5.50
C GLY A 213 -2.67 -26.45 -5.30
N ILE A 214 -2.54 -26.00 -4.07
CA ILE A 214 -2.66 -24.60 -3.66
C ILE A 214 -1.34 -24.10 -3.07
N ALA A 215 -0.86 -22.97 -3.56
CA ALA A 215 0.21 -22.19 -2.95
C ALA A 215 -0.33 -20.86 -2.41
N TYR A 216 0.37 -20.29 -1.43
CA TYR A 216 0.04 -19.00 -0.83
C TYR A 216 1.19 -18.02 -1.08
N ASN A 217 0.92 -16.94 -1.82
CA ASN A 217 1.92 -15.91 -2.10
C ASN A 217 1.36 -14.49 -1.88
N PRO A 218 1.31 -14.01 -0.62
CA PRO A 218 0.71 -12.72 -0.32
C PRO A 218 1.51 -11.52 -0.87
N LYS A 219 2.79 -11.71 -1.23
CA LYS A 219 3.67 -10.64 -1.71
C LYS A 219 3.41 -10.25 -3.17
N GLU A 220 2.84 -11.13 -3.97
CA GLU A 220 2.61 -10.92 -5.41
C GLU A 220 1.25 -10.29 -5.73
N VAL A 221 0.43 -10.00 -4.71
CA VAL A 221 -0.93 -9.48 -4.92
C VAL A 221 -0.92 -7.95 -4.94
N SER A 222 -1.38 -7.36 -6.06
CA SER A 222 -1.60 -5.92 -6.19
C SER A 222 -2.62 -5.42 -5.15
N LEU A 223 -2.58 -4.12 -4.82
CA LEU A 223 -3.49 -3.52 -3.83
C LEU A 223 -4.97 -3.75 -4.15
N GLU A 224 -5.35 -3.66 -5.42
CA GLU A 224 -6.73 -3.88 -5.88
C GLU A 224 -7.16 -5.34 -5.69
N HIS A 225 -6.28 -6.29 -6.01
CA HIS A 225 -6.57 -7.71 -5.90
C HIS A 225 -6.48 -8.24 -4.47
N ARG A 226 -5.82 -7.51 -3.56
CA ARG A 226 -5.67 -7.91 -2.15
C ARG A 226 -7.01 -7.99 -1.43
N TYR A 227 -8.02 -7.23 -1.87
CA TYR A 227 -9.39 -7.35 -1.33
C TYR A 227 -10.06 -8.69 -1.66
N MET A 228 -9.80 -9.25 -2.84
CA MET A 228 -10.38 -10.52 -3.28
C MET A 228 -9.52 -11.73 -2.89
N ASN A 229 -8.20 -11.55 -2.87
CA ASN A 229 -7.22 -12.58 -2.57
C ASN A 229 -6.15 -12.07 -1.58
N PRO A 230 -6.51 -11.84 -0.30
CA PRO A 230 -5.60 -11.27 0.69
C PRO A 230 -4.37 -12.15 0.96
N LEU A 231 -4.51 -13.45 0.74
CA LEU A 231 -3.49 -14.47 1.00
C LEU A 231 -2.63 -14.80 -0.22
N GLY A 232 -2.99 -14.29 -1.40
CA GLY A 232 -2.37 -14.69 -2.66
C GLY A 232 -2.50 -16.20 -2.90
N VAL A 233 -3.67 -16.76 -2.60
CA VAL A 233 -3.99 -18.16 -2.92
C VAL A 233 -3.94 -18.33 -4.44
N GLN A 234 -3.17 -19.31 -4.89
CA GLN A 234 -3.04 -19.65 -6.31
C GLN A 234 -3.11 -21.16 -6.51
N VAL A 235 -3.85 -21.57 -7.53
CA VAL A 235 -3.87 -22.94 -8.02
C VAL A 235 -2.59 -23.20 -8.81
N VAL A 236 -1.71 -24.02 -8.26
CA VAL A 236 -0.42 -24.41 -8.87
C VAL A 236 -0.45 -25.80 -9.50
N GLY A 237 -1.44 -26.62 -9.13
CA GLY A 237 -1.63 -27.97 -9.63
C GLY A 237 -3.10 -28.26 -9.82
N PHE A 238 -3.46 -28.91 -10.92
CA PHE A 238 -4.83 -29.35 -11.18
C PHE A 238 -4.83 -30.64 -11.97
N SER A 239 -5.56 -31.65 -11.50
CA SER A 239 -5.88 -32.86 -12.24
C SER A 239 -7.29 -33.32 -11.89
N MET A 240 -7.95 -33.99 -12.82
CA MET A 240 -9.31 -34.50 -12.64
C MET A 240 -9.43 -35.93 -13.14
N ARG A 241 -10.32 -36.69 -12.50
CA ARG A 241 -10.66 -38.07 -12.82
C ARG A 241 -12.18 -38.23 -12.75
N PHE A 242 -12.76 -38.83 -13.78
CA PHE A 242 -14.17 -39.19 -13.77
C PHE A 242 -14.38 -40.41 -12.87
N LYS A 243 -15.36 -40.35 -11.98
CA LYS A 243 -15.86 -41.54 -11.28
C LYS A 243 -16.79 -42.27 -12.24
N GLU A 244 -16.60 -43.57 -12.37
CA GLU A 244 -17.40 -44.43 -13.26
C GLU A 244 -18.88 -44.40 -12.80
N ASN A 245 -19.79 -44.13 -13.73
CA ASN A 245 -21.22 -44.03 -13.42
C ASN A 245 -21.78 -45.43 -13.10
N GLN A 246 -22.24 -45.66 -11.87
CA GLN A 246 -22.94 -46.91 -11.49
C GLN A 246 -24.39 -47.02 -12.03
N ASN A 247 -24.76 -46.23 -13.05
CA ASN A 247 -26.13 -46.17 -13.57
C ASN A 247 -26.29 -46.76 -14.98
N GLN A 248 -25.52 -47.80 -15.34
CA GLN A 248 -25.72 -48.56 -16.58
C GLN A 248 -26.24 -50.00 -16.37
N GLU A 249 -26.85 -50.33 -15.23
CA GLU A 249 -27.44 -51.66 -14.98
C GLU A 249 -28.97 -51.68 -14.79
N LYS A 250 -29.69 -50.62 -15.16
CA LYS A 250 -31.16 -50.66 -15.20
C LYS A 250 -31.70 -49.92 -16.41
N GLU A 251 -31.68 -50.60 -17.56
CA GLU A 251 -32.76 -50.61 -18.56
C GLU A 251 -32.52 -51.72 -19.60
#